data_AF-A0AAD4DMG8-F1
#
_entry.id   AF-A0AAD4DMG8-F1
#
_cell.length_a   1.000
_cell.length_b   1.000
_cell.length_c   1.000
_cell.angle_alpha   90.00
_cell.angle_beta   90.00
_cell.angle_gamma   90.00
#
_symmetry.space_group_name_H-M   'P 1'
#
loop_
_entity.id
_entity.type
_entity.pdbx_description
1 polymer ?
#
loop_
_entity_poly.entity_id
_entity_poly.type
_entity_poly.pdbx_seq_one_letter_code
_entity_poly.pdbx_strand_id
1 'polypeptide(L)'
;MPSVPHSSSSPRPLHIYQHLEKQKIHKRHYWMKSKKTLLCRCRRLGCGMVITQPFDERSDPVRGVWLPPATFYRHKRFDRACMDIEDEANPCESSLVREQSVGAGVTSPSAAPTSIDYPDAVNVPRFLRDIPDEASAAGRLIPDVSPSSLLADTDNVARAVQDLQHVIKFINQSAASLSYTNLIFDRPHKGNFVPTAHPDAPNIGPCKLQVEAKENASILRHERKMFQALIAVQSIDRPISLESTAAAVLQRAADELQRIDDIKAGEWERQRCSSVSIQPEDAVRGSKVPVIINTDIYFRQYESHPATLACYFLILTLSLLCGLSREKCNFALATLRFIMRCLVVETNISPSSEEARLADLPRDSRTLLKRIHLDPKCKSYITCPSCFKLYNDDDFACPEYCIHSPLPGAPQCSTKLKRTRIIRGTAFERPVKKYLYQDMKQWLARFLSRSDIESKLERGSAANMKVADGEQHDIWDAEVLQNFQGPDGSPFVCGPPKELRLVFSLGVDGFNPSGMKIGKGSASSTGIYMVCLNLPVDLRYHPENMYLVG
;
A
#
# COMPACT_ATOMS: atom_id res chain seq x y z
N MET A 1 80.53 -9.95 24.50
CA MET A 1 81.53 -9.71 25.56
C MET A 1 81.93 -8.23 25.54
N PRO A 2 82.44 -7.67 26.66
CA PRO A 2 81.85 -6.48 27.30
C PRO A 2 82.56 -5.15 26.91
N SER A 3 82.02 -3.95 27.19
CA SER A 3 81.89 -3.43 28.56
C SER A 3 81.17 -2.06 28.64
N VAL A 4 80.62 -1.78 29.82
CA VAL A 4 80.11 -0.48 30.28
C VAL A 4 80.86 -0.16 31.59
N PRO A 5 81.25 1.09 31.84
CA PRO A 5 80.75 1.75 33.07
C PRO A 5 80.47 3.27 32.95
N HIS A 6 79.44 3.72 33.68
CA HIS A 6 79.33 4.95 34.52
C HIS A 6 79.98 6.30 34.09
N SER A 7 79.47 7.50 34.37
CA SER A 7 78.18 8.07 34.87
C SER A 7 78.33 9.62 34.85
N SER A 8 77.47 10.54 35.35
CA SER A 8 76.13 10.53 35.97
C SER A 8 75.52 11.95 35.87
N SER A 9 74.18 12.09 35.84
CA SER A 9 73.41 13.19 36.47
C SER A 9 71.92 13.08 36.14
N SER A 10 71.06 13.37 37.12
CA SER A 10 69.58 13.36 36.98
C SER A 10 69.03 14.77 36.76
N PRO A 11 67.81 14.92 36.20
CA PRO A 11 66.68 15.01 37.13
C PRO A 11 65.40 14.24 36.74
N ARG A 12 64.57 14.11 37.79
CA ARG A 12 63.32 13.36 38.04
C ARG A 12 62.25 13.25 36.93
N PRO A 13 61.37 12.22 36.98
CA PRO A 13 60.41 11.90 35.93
C PRO A 13 59.04 12.58 36.08
N LEU A 14 58.55 13.20 35.00
CA LEU A 14 57.22 13.82 34.92
C LEU A 14 56.18 12.88 34.28
N HIS A 15 56.06 11.65 34.79
CA HIS A 15 55.28 10.58 34.14
C HIS A 15 54.17 9.93 35.00
N ILE A 16 53.61 10.67 35.97
CA ILE A 16 52.46 10.22 36.80
C ILE A 16 51.20 11.08 36.60
N TYR A 17 51.30 12.33 36.12
CA TYR A 17 50.12 13.21 35.98
C TYR A 17 49.25 12.94 34.73
N GLN A 18 49.84 12.56 33.59
CA GLN A 18 49.05 12.34 32.36
C GLN A 18 48.14 11.10 32.40
N HIS A 19 48.42 10.11 33.27
CA HIS A 19 47.60 8.90 33.35
C HIS A 19 46.33 9.08 34.20
N LEU A 20 46.41 9.91 35.26
CA LEU A 20 45.27 10.29 36.08
C LEU A 20 44.34 11.29 35.37
N GLU A 21 44.90 12.17 34.54
CA GLU A 21 44.10 13.13 33.78
C GLU A 21 43.37 12.46 32.61
N LYS A 22 44.00 11.51 31.91
CA LYS A 22 43.30 10.66 30.91
C LYS A 22 42.17 9.84 31.54
N GLN A 23 42.33 9.28 32.75
CA GLN A 23 41.23 8.61 33.45
C GLN A 23 40.12 9.57 33.92
N LYS A 24 40.46 10.79 34.38
CA LYS A 24 39.44 11.82 34.72
C LYS A 24 38.70 12.33 33.48
N ILE A 25 39.36 12.44 32.32
CA ILE A 25 38.73 12.84 31.05
C ILE A 25 37.86 11.71 30.49
N HIS A 26 38.27 10.44 30.59
CA HIS A 26 37.40 9.30 30.24
C HIS A 26 36.16 9.24 31.15
N LYS A 27 36.32 9.41 32.47
CA LYS A 27 35.18 9.45 33.40
C LYS A 27 34.27 10.67 33.19
N ARG A 28 34.79 11.84 32.78
CA ARG A 28 33.97 13.01 32.42
C ARG A 28 33.27 12.88 31.05
N HIS A 29 33.90 12.27 30.05
CA HIS A 29 33.27 12.07 28.73
C HIS A 29 32.17 11.02 28.75
N TYR A 30 32.26 9.99 29.60
CA TYR A 30 31.17 9.02 29.77
C TYR A 30 29.96 9.60 30.54
N TRP A 31 30.16 10.69 31.30
CA TRP A 31 29.11 11.33 32.12
C TRP A 31 28.31 12.43 31.41
N MET A 32 28.65 12.80 30.17
CA MET A 32 27.96 13.87 29.42
C MET A 32 27.13 13.39 28.21
N LYS A 33 26.75 12.11 28.17
CA LYS A 33 25.80 11.57 27.16
C LYS A 33 24.66 10.70 27.71
N SER A 34 24.42 10.70 29.03
CA SER A 34 23.15 10.16 29.55
C SER A 34 22.00 11.12 29.20
N LYS A 35 21.13 10.68 28.29
CA LYS A 35 19.83 11.34 28.06
C LYS A 35 19.08 11.27 29.40
N LYS A 36 18.69 12.41 29.98
CA LYS A 36 17.88 12.47 31.22
C LYS A 36 16.65 11.55 31.07
N THR A 37 16.68 10.37 31.66
CA THR A 37 15.51 9.49 31.73
C THR A 37 14.60 9.99 32.86
N LEU A 38 13.30 9.78 32.71
CA LEU A 38 12.27 10.21 33.63
C LEU A 38 11.49 8.97 34.08
N LEU A 39 11.32 8.80 35.39
CA LEU A 39 10.59 7.67 35.96
C LEU A 39 9.09 7.84 35.70
N CYS A 40 8.53 7.01 34.84
CA CYS A 40 7.11 7.00 34.51
C CYS A 40 6.36 6.02 35.42
N ARG A 41 5.28 6.49 36.05
CA ARG A 41 4.41 5.68 36.94
C ARG A 41 2.96 5.54 36.44
N CYS A 42 2.69 5.90 35.17
CA CYS A 42 1.34 5.86 34.60
C CYS A 42 0.68 4.49 34.78
N ARG A 43 -0.62 4.50 35.14
CA ARG A 43 -1.35 3.29 35.53
C ARG A 43 -1.88 2.55 34.29
N ARG A 44 -2.38 3.30 33.29
CA ARG A 44 -2.98 2.78 32.06
C ARG A 44 -2.02 1.98 31.18
N LEU A 45 -0.74 2.37 31.14
CA LEU A 45 0.31 1.67 30.39
C LEU A 45 1.16 0.75 31.30
N GLY A 46 0.62 0.34 32.46
CA GLY A 46 1.25 -0.60 33.38
C GLY A 46 2.57 -0.15 34.03
N CYS A 47 3.06 1.06 33.75
CA CYS A 47 4.40 1.49 34.15
C CYS A 47 4.57 1.52 35.67
N GLY A 48 3.51 1.87 36.42
CA GLY A 48 3.51 1.82 37.90
C GLY A 48 3.51 0.42 38.52
N MET A 49 3.28 -0.64 37.72
CA MET A 49 3.32 -2.04 38.16
C MET A 49 4.71 -2.67 38.01
N VAL A 50 5.58 -2.08 37.20
CA VAL A 50 6.95 -2.55 37.00
C VAL A 50 7.84 -2.05 38.15
N ILE A 51 8.60 -2.96 38.76
CA ILE A 51 9.67 -2.62 39.69
C ILE A 51 10.96 -2.48 38.86
N THR A 52 11.60 -1.31 38.89
CA THR A 52 12.91 -1.10 38.27
C THR A 52 13.97 -0.75 39.32
N GLN A 53 15.18 -1.29 39.15
CA GLN A 53 16.32 -0.82 39.93
C GLN A 53 16.72 0.60 39.47
N PRO A 54 17.06 1.50 40.40
CA PRO A 54 17.67 2.77 40.07
C PRO A 54 19.09 2.58 39.51
N PHE A 55 19.63 3.62 38.85
CA PHE A 55 20.96 3.61 38.24
C PHE A 55 22.13 3.60 39.25
N ASP A 56 21.84 3.69 40.55
CA ASP A 56 22.80 3.49 41.64
C ASP A 56 22.42 2.20 42.36
N GLU A 57 23.28 1.19 42.24
CA GLU A 57 23.11 -0.18 42.75
C GLU A 57 22.95 -0.25 44.29
N ARG A 58 23.12 0.87 45.00
CA ARG A 58 22.95 1.00 46.45
C ARG A 58 21.57 1.52 46.90
N SER A 59 20.63 1.74 45.97
CA SER A 59 19.31 2.30 46.30
C SER A 59 18.16 1.32 46.05
N ASP A 60 17.11 1.43 46.89
CA ASP A 60 15.97 0.51 46.88
C ASP A 60 15.21 0.49 45.53
N PRO A 61 14.61 -0.66 45.15
CA PRO A 61 13.86 -0.78 43.92
C PRO A 61 12.65 0.15 43.88
N VAL A 62 12.48 0.90 42.79
CA VAL A 62 11.37 1.85 42.62
C VAL A 62 10.30 1.30 41.69
N ARG A 63 9.02 1.51 42.03
CA ARG A 63 7.92 1.29 41.08
C ARG A 63 7.89 2.39 40.02
N GLY A 64 7.82 1.99 38.75
CA GLY A 64 7.91 2.86 37.59
C GLY A 64 8.91 2.34 36.54
N VAL A 65 8.85 2.91 35.33
CA VAL A 65 9.80 2.61 34.23
C VAL A 65 10.58 3.87 33.87
N TRP A 66 11.92 3.78 33.79
CA TRP A 66 12.77 4.87 33.34
C TRP A 66 12.69 5.06 31.82
N LEU A 67 12.05 6.15 31.37
CA LEU A 67 11.79 6.42 29.95
C LEU A 67 12.55 7.65 29.45
N PRO A 68 12.97 7.69 28.16
CA PRO A 68 13.45 8.92 27.53
C PRO A 68 12.37 10.03 27.56
N PRO A 69 12.73 11.33 27.59
CA PRO A 69 11.76 12.42 27.80
C PRO A 69 10.60 12.44 26.80
N ALA A 70 10.87 12.19 25.51
CA ALA A 70 9.83 12.14 24.48
C ALA A 70 8.79 11.03 24.73
N THR A 71 9.24 9.86 25.21
CA THR A 71 8.36 8.74 25.56
C THR A 71 7.61 9.03 26.87
N PHE A 72 8.30 9.57 27.88
CA PHE A 72 7.68 9.99 29.14
C PHE A 72 6.56 11.02 28.91
N TYR A 73 6.78 12.05 28.08
CA TYR A 73 5.75 13.05 27.80
C TYR A 73 4.60 12.51 26.93
N ARG A 74 4.84 11.52 26.05
CA ARG A 74 3.75 10.76 25.41
C ARG A 74 2.91 10.01 26.42
N HIS A 75 3.54 9.24 27.32
CA HIS A 75 2.84 8.50 28.36
C HIS A 75 2.04 9.45 29.26
N LYS A 76 2.64 10.56 29.71
CA LYS A 76 1.96 11.57 30.54
C LYS A 76 0.80 12.28 29.82
N ARG A 77 0.87 12.48 28.50
CA ARG A 77 -0.24 13.03 27.70
C ARG A 77 -1.37 12.01 27.53
N PHE A 78 -1.04 10.73 27.32
CA PHE A 78 -2.02 9.64 27.23
C PHE A 78 -2.73 9.40 28.56
N ASP A 79 -1.98 9.32 29.66
CA ASP A 79 -2.52 9.16 31.03
C ASP A 79 -3.48 10.32 31.37
N ARG A 80 -3.12 11.58 31.05
CA ARG A 80 -4.01 12.75 31.21
C ARG A 80 -5.26 12.71 30.34
N ALA A 81 -5.10 12.48 29.03
CA ALA A 81 -6.24 12.46 28.11
C ALA A 81 -7.27 11.38 28.49
N CYS A 82 -6.85 10.30 29.17
CA CYS A 82 -7.78 9.33 29.76
C CYS A 82 -8.42 9.81 31.08
N MET A 83 -7.74 10.60 31.93
CA MET A 83 -8.37 11.18 33.13
C MET A 83 -9.43 12.21 32.74
N ASP A 84 -9.14 13.04 31.74
CA ASP A 84 -10.09 14.03 31.19
C ASP A 84 -11.35 13.36 30.60
N ILE A 85 -11.30 12.07 30.23
CA ILE A 85 -12.45 11.26 29.77
C ILE A 85 -13.18 10.57 30.94
N GLU A 86 -12.48 10.26 32.04
CA GLU A 86 -13.10 9.60 33.20
C GLU A 86 -13.82 10.57 34.13
N ASP A 87 -13.40 11.84 34.19
CA ASP A 87 -14.11 12.89 34.95
C ASP A 87 -15.46 13.29 34.30
N GLU A 88 -15.64 13.14 32.98
CA GLU A 88 -16.96 13.29 32.33
C GLU A 88 -17.86 12.05 32.49
N ALA A 89 -17.30 10.90 32.86
CA ALA A 89 -18.02 9.62 32.90
C ALA A 89 -18.64 9.28 34.27
N ASN A 90 -18.53 10.14 35.29
CA ASN A 90 -18.91 9.78 36.66
C ASN A 90 -19.48 10.92 37.53
N PRO A 91 -20.69 11.45 37.24
CA PRO A 91 -21.40 12.35 38.13
C PRO A 91 -22.16 11.56 39.22
N CYS A 92 -21.60 11.47 40.42
CA CYS A 92 -22.30 10.89 41.57
C CYS A 92 -22.86 11.98 42.50
N GLU A 93 -24.13 11.80 42.90
CA GLU A 93 -24.82 12.47 44.01
C GLU A 93 -24.78 14.01 44.10
N SER A 94 -25.84 14.64 43.61
CA SER A 94 -26.56 15.60 44.46
C SER A 94 -28.07 15.47 44.27
N SER A 95 -28.76 15.19 45.37
CA SER A 95 -30.21 15.13 45.43
C SER A 95 -30.77 16.53 45.70
N LEU A 96 -31.71 16.99 44.88
CA LEU A 96 -32.66 18.04 45.28
C LEU A 96 -34.00 17.87 44.55
N VAL A 97 -35.07 18.03 45.32
CA VAL A 97 -36.45 17.71 44.96
C VAL A 97 -37.11 18.86 44.17
N ARG A 98 -37.85 18.53 43.11
CA ARG A 98 -39.09 19.26 42.80
C ARG A 98 -40.10 18.40 42.02
N GLU A 99 -41.36 18.57 42.37
CA GLU A 99 -42.49 17.74 41.96
C GLU A 99 -43.27 18.31 40.75
N GLN A 100 -44.27 17.54 40.29
CA GLN A 100 -45.48 17.95 39.56
C GLN A 100 -45.32 18.37 38.06
N SER A 101 -46.26 18.08 37.14
CA SER A 101 -47.44 17.18 37.17
C SER A 101 -48.19 17.18 35.80
N VAL A 102 -49.02 16.14 35.53
CA VAL A 102 -50.11 16.08 34.51
C VAL A 102 -49.65 16.06 33.01
N GLY A 103 -50.26 15.29 32.08
CA GLY A 103 -51.47 14.44 32.13
C GLY A 103 -51.59 13.44 30.96
N ALA A 104 -52.79 12.90 30.73
CA ALA A 104 -53.01 11.59 30.09
C ALA A 104 -53.83 11.58 28.77
N GLY A 105 -53.78 10.43 28.07
CA GLY A 105 -54.59 10.03 26.89
C GLY A 105 -53.84 8.93 26.09
N VAL A 106 -54.26 7.67 25.89
CA VAL A 106 -55.60 7.00 25.86
C VAL A 106 -56.42 7.56 24.67
N THR A 107 -56.77 6.86 23.58
CA THR A 107 -56.87 5.40 23.27
C THR A 107 -56.84 5.11 21.75
N SER A 108 -56.57 3.85 21.35
CA SER A 108 -56.84 3.25 20.01
C SER A 108 -58.36 2.96 19.79
N PRO A 109 -58.91 2.38 18.66
CA PRO A 109 -58.37 1.27 17.86
C PRO A 109 -58.71 1.14 16.33
N SER A 110 -58.03 0.18 15.70
CA SER A 110 -58.49 -0.76 14.63
C SER A 110 -59.20 -0.29 13.35
N ALA A 111 -58.56 -0.54 12.19
CA ALA A 111 -59.18 -1.17 11.02
C ALA A 111 -58.14 -1.85 10.11
N ALA A 112 -58.41 -3.08 9.66
CA ALA A 112 -57.73 -3.75 8.55
C ALA A 112 -58.81 -4.17 7.53
N PRO A 113 -58.47 -4.37 6.23
CA PRO A 113 -58.23 -5.76 5.81
C PRO A 113 -57.28 -6.00 4.60
N THR A 114 -57.01 -7.28 4.37
CA THR A 114 -56.68 -7.97 3.10
C THR A 114 -55.29 -7.81 2.45
N SER A 115 -54.46 -8.78 2.82
CA SER A 115 -53.34 -9.43 2.12
C SER A 115 -53.38 -9.54 0.59
N ILE A 116 -52.22 -9.33 -0.04
CA ILE A 116 -51.74 -10.04 -1.24
C ILE A 116 -50.29 -10.46 -0.96
N ASP A 117 -49.98 -11.76 -1.05
CA ASP A 117 -48.68 -12.33 -0.68
C ASP A 117 -47.61 -12.23 -1.80
N TYR A 118 -46.44 -11.67 -1.50
CA TYR A 118 -45.13 -12.05 -2.07
C TYR A 118 -44.02 -11.72 -1.03
N PRO A 119 -42.83 -12.37 -1.07
CA PRO A 119 -42.07 -12.64 0.15
C PRO A 119 -41.07 -11.54 0.56
N ASP A 120 -41.31 -10.93 1.72
CA ASP A 120 -40.31 -10.13 2.44
C ASP A 120 -39.56 -10.97 3.48
N ALA A 121 -38.26 -11.19 3.23
CA ALA A 121 -37.24 -11.38 4.28
C ALA A 121 -35.83 -11.32 3.66
N VAL A 122 -35.15 -10.17 3.79
CA VAL A 122 -33.69 -10.15 3.67
C VAL A 122 -33.12 -10.96 4.83
N ASN A 123 -32.66 -12.18 4.55
CA ASN A 123 -32.14 -13.10 5.53
C ASN A 123 -30.85 -12.56 6.16
N VAL A 124 -30.97 -11.96 7.34
CA VAL A 124 -29.83 -11.70 8.23
C VAL A 124 -29.21 -13.05 8.63
N PRO A 125 -27.87 -13.22 8.57
CA PRO A 125 -27.23 -14.50 8.85
C PRO A 125 -27.60 -15.08 10.22
N ARG A 126 -27.97 -16.37 10.23
CA ARG A 126 -28.45 -17.11 11.42
C ARG A 126 -27.45 -17.17 12.58
N PHE A 127 -26.17 -16.91 12.33
CA PHE A 127 -25.07 -16.94 13.30
C PHE A 127 -24.83 -15.61 14.06
N LEU A 128 -25.62 -14.56 13.80
CA LEU A 128 -25.55 -13.28 14.52
C LEU A 128 -26.65 -13.12 15.61
N ARG A 129 -27.41 -14.19 15.92
CA ARG A 129 -28.46 -14.14 16.95
C ARG A 129 -28.00 -14.53 18.35
N ASP A 130 -26.84 -15.15 18.49
CA ASP A 130 -26.34 -15.66 19.78
C ASP A 130 -25.25 -14.75 20.36
N ILE A 131 -25.63 -13.52 20.69
CA ILE A 131 -24.90 -12.68 21.66
C ILE A 131 -25.70 -12.76 22.97
N PRO A 132 -25.13 -13.26 24.08
CA PRO A 132 -25.84 -13.28 25.36
C PRO A 132 -26.05 -11.86 25.90
N ASP A 133 -27.27 -11.54 26.34
CA ASP A 133 -27.56 -10.29 27.06
C ASP A 133 -26.78 -10.23 28.39
N GLU A 134 -25.97 -9.18 28.58
CA GLU A 134 -25.29 -8.91 29.85
C GLU A 134 -26.27 -8.35 30.91
N ALA A 135 -27.13 -9.22 31.46
CA ALA A 135 -28.07 -8.81 32.50
C ALA A 135 -28.44 -9.90 33.54
N SER A 136 -27.50 -10.77 33.96
CA SER A 136 -27.60 -11.49 35.27
C SER A 136 -26.36 -12.34 35.59
N ALA A 137 -25.36 -11.78 36.29
CA ALA A 137 -24.28 -12.57 36.90
C ALA A 137 -23.64 -11.90 38.14
N ALA A 138 -24.46 -11.32 39.03
CA ALA A 138 -23.97 -10.93 40.35
C ALA A 138 -23.65 -12.19 41.19
N GLY A 139 -22.38 -12.39 41.54
CA GLY A 139 -21.95 -13.42 42.48
C GLY A 139 -21.43 -14.73 41.86
N ARG A 140 -20.17 -14.71 41.38
CA ARG A 140 -19.31 -15.92 41.36
C ARG A 140 -17.94 -15.58 41.93
N LEU A 141 -17.42 -16.49 42.76
CA LEU A 141 -16.13 -16.35 43.44
C LEU A 141 -14.98 -16.34 42.41
N ILE A 142 -13.97 -15.51 42.68
CA ILE A 142 -12.75 -15.41 41.86
C ILE A 142 -12.00 -16.76 41.94
N PRO A 143 -11.74 -17.46 40.82
CA PRO A 143 -10.84 -18.60 40.82
C PRO A 143 -9.40 -18.13 41.01
N ASP A 144 -8.61 -18.86 41.79
CA ASP A 144 -7.22 -18.50 42.09
C ASP A 144 -6.34 -18.63 40.83
N VAL A 145 -5.98 -17.50 40.22
CA VAL A 145 -5.28 -17.46 38.92
C VAL A 145 -3.78 -17.63 39.14
N SER A 146 -3.30 -18.86 38.97
CA SER A 146 -1.86 -19.17 39.11
C SER A 146 -0.99 -18.37 38.11
N PRO A 147 0.20 -17.87 38.52
CA PRO A 147 1.04 -17.00 37.68
C PRO A 147 1.40 -17.58 36.30
N SER A 148 1.51 -18.90 36.19
CA SER A 148 1.77 -19.62 34.94
C SER A 148 0.68 -19.43 33.88
N SER A 149 -0.59 -19.26 34.30
CA SER A 149 -1.72 -19.06 33.39
C SER A 149 -1.73 -17.65 32.77
N LEU A 150 -1.40 -16.62 33.56
CA LEU A 150 -1.27 -15.25 33.08
C LEU A 150 -0.13 -15.10 32.05
N LEU A 151 1.00 -15.78 32.28
CA LEU A 151 2.11 -15.81 31.32
C LEU A 151 1.70 -16.48 30.00
N ALA A 152 1.06 -17.65 30.07
CA ALA A 152 0.58 -18.37 28.89
C ALA A 152 -0.44 -17.56 28.06
N ASP A 153 -1.31 -16.79 28.73
CA ASP A 153 -2.28 -15.92 28.07
C ASP A 153 -1.60 -14.70 27.41
N THR A 154 -0.63 -14.06 28.07
CA THR A 154 0.18 -13.00 27.43
C THR A 154 0.97 -13.51 26.21
N ASP A 155 1.49 -14.74 26.26
CA ASP A 155 2.14 -15.38 25.13
C ASP A 155 1.16 -15.75 24.00
N ASN A 156 -0.11 -16.04 24.32
CA ASN A 156 -1.14 -16.26 23.29
C ASN A 156 -1.52 -14.95 22.60
N VAL A 157 -1.79 -13.89 23.37
CA VAL A 157 -2.02 -12.52 22.87
C VAL A 157 -0.88 -12.07 21.95
N ALA A 158 0.37 -12.21 22.40
CA ALA A 158 1.54 -11.78 21.63
C ALA A 158 1.70 -12.54 20.30
N ARG A 159 1.46 -13.86 20.29
CA ARG A 159 1.48 -14.68 19.07
C ARG A 159 0.35 -14.31 18.12
N ALA A 160 -0.89 -14.19 18.62
CA ALA A 160 -2.04 -13.81 17.81
C ALA A 160 -1.86 -12.42 17.16
N VAL A 161 -1.35 -11.43 17.91
CA VAL A 161 -0.98 -10.11 17.36
C VAL A 161 0.08 -10.25 16.26
N GLN A 162 1.14 -11.03 16.48
CA GLN A 162 2.21 -11.21 15.50
C GLN A 162 1.74 -11.96 14.24
N ASP A 163 0.78 -12.87 14.35
CA ASP A 163 0.19 -13.57 13.22
C ASP A 163 -0.75 -12.65 12.42
N LEU A 164 -1.67 -11.93 13.07
CA LEU A 164 -2.52 -10.93 12.44
C LEU A 164 -1.69 -9.84 11.73
N GLN A 165 -0.64 -9.31 12.38
CA GLN A 165 0.31 -8.36 11.79
C GLN A 165 1.06 -8.93 10.57
N HIS A 166 1.26 -10.24 10.50
CA HIS A 166 1.89 -10.88 9.35
C HIS A 166 0.90 -11.07 8.20
N VAL A 167 -0.33 -11.51 8.48
CA VAL A 167 -1.36 -11.68 7.45
C VAL A 167 -1.73 -10.34 6.82
N ILE A 168 -1.94 -9.28 7.61
CA ILE A 168 -2.19 -7.93 7.05
C ILE A 168 -1.02 -7.42 6.20
N LYS A 169 0.23 -7.71 6.60
CA LYS A 169 1.42 -7.36 5.80
C LYS A 169 1.50 -8.18 4.51
N PHE A 170 1.11 -9.45 4.54
CA PHE A 170 1.03 -10.32 3.36
C PHE A 170 -0.07 -9.87 2.38
N ILE A 171 -1.26 -9.53 2.88
CA ILE A 171 -2.36 -8.95 2.08
C ILE A 171 -1.88 -7.66 1.41
N ASN A 172 -1.34 -6.71 2.17
CA ASN A 172 -0.91 -5.42 1.64
C ASN A 172 0.26 -5.52 0.64
N GLN A 173 1.21 -6.44 0.84
CA GLN A 173 2.28 -6.71 -0.12
C GLN A 173 1.77 -7.38 -1.41
N SER A 174 0.82 -8.31 -1.28
CA SER A 174 0.19 -8.96 -2.45
C SER A 174 -0.64 -7.95 -3.24
N ALA A 175 -1.50 -7.17 -2.57
CA ALA A 175 -2.36 -6.14 -3.17
C ALA A 175 -1.59 -5.01 -3.88
N ALA A 176 -0.38 -4.69 -3.40
CA ALA A 176 0.53 -3.71 -4.00
C ALA A 176 1.32 -4.26 -5.21
N SER A 177 1.34 -5.58 -5.40
CA SER A 177 2.02 -6.25 -6.51
C SER A 177 1.07 -6.95 -7.48
N LEU A 178 -0.24 -6.79 -7.30
CA LEU A 178 -1.23 -7.21 -8.28
C LEU A 178 -1.07 -6.38 -9.55
N SER A 179 -0.61 -7.03 -10.61
CA SER A 179 -0.72 -6.57 -11.99
C SER A 179 -1.62 -7.55 -12.75
N TYR A 180 -2.25 -7.08 -13.83
CA TYR A 180 -3.04 -7.93 -14.71
C TYR A 180 -3.10 -7.30 -16.10
N THR A 181 -3.20 -8.17 -17.11
CA THR A 181 -3.45 -7.83 -18.52
C THR A 181 -4.89 -8.17 -18.88
N ASN A 182 -5.24 -8.17 -20.17
CA ASN A 182 -6.53 -8.67 -20.64
C ASN A 182 -6.81 -10.07 -20.05
N LEU A 183 -7.98 -10.28 -19.47
CA LEU A 183 -8.31 -11.54 -18.78
C LEU A 183 -9.03 -12.49 -19.74
N ILE A 184 -8.72 -13.78 -19.68
CA ILE A 184 -9.34 -14.79 -20.56
C ILE A 184 -10.35 -15.61 -19.76
N PHE A 185 -11.63 -15.46 -20.05
CA PHE A 185 -12.70 -16.15 -19.34
C PHE A 185 -12.95 -17.55 -19.90
N ASP A 186 -13.37 -18.48 -19.05
CA ASP A 186 -13.64 -19.88 -19.42
C ASP A 186 -14.83 -20.02 -20.38
N ARG A 187 -15.74 -19.05 -20.37
CA ARG A 187 -16.97 -19.04 -21.16
C ARG A 187 -17.14 -17.69 -21.89
N PRO A 188 -17.75 -17.69 -23.10
CA PRO A 188 -18.05 -16.46 -23.81
C PRO A 188 -19.03 -15.57 -23.03
N HIS A 189 -18.83 -14.26 -23.08
CA HIS A 189 -19.48 -13.25 -22.22
C HIS A 189 -20.96 -13.02 -22.58
N LYS A 190 -21.84 -13.93 -22.16
CA LYS A 190 -23.29 -13.81 -22.33
C LYS A 190 -23.93 -13.35 -21.03
N GLY A 191 -24.62 -12.22 -21.07
CA GLY A 191 -25.27 -11.59 -19.91
C GLY A 191 -24.33 -10.70 -19.08
N ASN A 192 -24.91 -10.09 -18.05
CA ASN A 192 -24.22 -9.20 -17.12
C ASN A 192 -23.17 -9.98 -16.30
N PHE A 193 -22.13 -9.27 -15.82
CA PHE A 193 -21.21 -9.85 -14.85
C PHE A 193 -21.95 -10.19 -13.54
N VAL A 194 -21.73 -11.40 -13.04
CA VAL A 194 -22.26 -11.85 -11.73
C VAL A 194 -21.08 -11.95 -10.77
N PRO A 195 -20.97 -11.07 -9.76
CA PRO A 195 -19.94 -11.17 -8.74
C PRO A 195 -19.99 -12.52 -8.02
N THR A 196 -18.81 -13.02 -7.67
CA THR A 196 -18.65 -14.22 -6.85
C THR A 196 -18.85 -13.82 -5.39
N ALA A 197 -20.11 -13.60 -5.00
CA ALA A 197 -20.47 -13.21 -3.65
C ALA A 197 -20.08 -14.32 -2.65
N HIS A 198 -18.93 -14.14 -1.98
CA HIS A 198 -18.30 -15.07 -1.04
C HIS A 198 -18.16 -16.52 -1.57
N PRO A 199 -17.15 -16.80 -2.41
CA PRO A 199 -16.99 -18.11 -2.98
C PRO A 199 -16.38 -19.09 -1.97
N ASP A 200 -16.87 -20.33 -1.93
CA ASP A 200 -16.30 -21.43 -1.13
C ASP A 200 -14.89 -21.85 -1.57
N ALA A 201 -14.46 -21.42 -2.77
CA ALA A 201 -13.14 -21.69 -3.34
C ALA A 201 -12.74 -20.60 -4.36
N PRO A 202 -11.43 -20.33 -4.58
CA PRO A 202 -11.00 -19.31 -5.54
C PRO A 202 -11.32 -19.69 -7.00
N ASN A 203 -11.67 -18.70 -7.83
CA ASN A 203 -11.98 -18.81 -9.27
C ASN A 203 -13.14 -19.77 -9.61
N ILE A 204 -14.29 -19.58 -8.96
CA ILE A 204 -15.54 -20.27 -9.27
C ILE A 204 -16.58 -19.35 -9.93
N GLY A 205 -17.76 -19.88 -10.25
CA GLY A 205 -18.88 -19.11 -10.79
C GLY A 205 -18.87 -18.97 -12.32
N PRO A 206 -19.85 -18.23 -12.88
CA PRO A 206 -20.04 -18.08 -14.33
C PRO A 206 -18.93 -17.24 -15.00
N CYS A 207 -18.32 -16.32 -14.25
CA CYS A 207 -17.26 -15.43 -14.71
C CYS A 207 -15.86 -15.93 -14.31
N LYS A 208 -15.67 -17.25 -14.15
CA LYS A 208 -14.36 -17.84 -13.88
C LYS A 208 -13.40 -17.67 -15.05
N LEU A 209 -12.13 -17.52 -14.73
CA LEU A 209 -11.02 -17.36 -15.66
C LEU A 209 -10.42 -18.73 -16.05
N GLN A 210 -9.91 -18.83 -17.28
CA GLN A 210 -9.12 -19.99 -17.71
C GLN A 210 -7.85 -20.12 -16.87
N VAL A 211 -7.53 -21.32 -16.40
CA VAL A 211 -6.43 -21.56 -15.44
C VAL A 211 -5.09 -21.70 -16.17
N GLU A 212 -5.15 -22.14 -17.43
CA GLU A 212 -4.05 -22.42 -18.33
C GLU A 212 -3.51 -21.16 -19.03
N ALA A 213 -4.33 -20.11 -19.10
CA ALA A 213 -3.97 -18.81 -19.70
C ALA A 213 -2.96 -18.06 -18.84
N LYS A 214 -1.81 -17.70 -19.44
CA LYS A 214 -0.69 -17.03 -18.74
C LYS A 214 -1.07 -15.62 -18.29
N GLU A 215 -1.96 -14.97 -19.04
CA GLU A 215 -2.53 -13.65 -18.79
C GLU A 215 -3.30 -13.62 -17.45
N ASN A 216 -3.96 -14.72 -17.10
CA ASN A 216 -4.73 -14.86 -15.86
C ASN A 216 -3.88 -15.26 -14.65
N ALA A 217 -2.63 -15.73 -14.86
CA ALA A 217 -1.81 -16.32 -13.80
C ALA A 217 -1.60 -15.36 -12.61
N SER A 218 -1.45 -14.06 -12.85
CA SER A 218 -1.25 -13.07 -11.79
C SER A 218 -2.51 -12.87 -10.93
N ILE A 219 -3.68 -12.71 -11.55
CA ILE A 219 -4.94 -12.44 -10.84
C ILE A 219 -5.44 -13.69 -10.11
N LEU A 220 -5.38 -14.87 -10.73
CA LEU A 220 -5.73 -16.16 -10.11
C LEU A 220 -4.87 -16.46 -8.87
N ARG A 221 -3.57 -16.18 -8.99
CA ARG A 221 -2.60 -16.32 -7.89
C ARG A 221 -2.85 -15.30 -6.78
N HIS A 222 -3.33 -14.10 -7.09
CA HIS A 222 -3.69 -13.11 -6.08
C HIS A 222 -4.98 -13.49 -5.35
N GLU A 223 -6.02 -13.91 -6.08
CA GLU A 223 -7.29 -14.40 -5.55
C GLU A 223 -7.08 -15.56 -4.56
N ARG A 224 -6.32 -16.59 -4.98
CA ARG A 224 -5.94 -17.72 -4.12
C ARG A 224 -5.22 -17.28 -2.85
N LYS A 225 -4.35 -16.26 -2.92
CA LYS A 225 -3.65 -15.71 -1.74
C LYS A 225 -4.58 -14.96 -0.80
N MET A 226 -5.58 -14.22 -1.30
CA MET A 226 -6.55 -13.55 -0.43
C MET A 226 -7.46 -14.59 0.26
N PHE A 227 -7.85 -15.65 -0.44
CA PHE A 227 -8.58 -16.77 0.15
C PHE A 227 -7.78 -17.49 1.27
N GLN A 228 -6.49 -17.79 1.02
CA GLN A 228 -5.59 -18.32 2.05
C GLN A 228 -5.44 -17.39 3.26
N ALA A 229 -5.45 -16.06 3.05
CA ALA A 229 -5.39 -15.10 4.14
C ALA A 229 -6.67 -15.10 5.00
N LEU A 230 -7.86 -15.23 4.39
CA LEU A 230 -9.12 -15.36 5.12
C LEU A 230 -9.12 -16.61 6.03
N ILE A 231 -8.83 -17.78 5.46
CA ILE A 231 -8.76 -19.05 6.19
C ILE A 231 -7.78 -18.96 7.37
N ALA A 232 -6.60 -18.36 7.15
CA ALA A 232 -5.61 -18.23 8.22
C ALA A 232 -6.05 -17.30 9.34
N VAL A 233 -6.75 -16.18 9.06
CA VAL A 233 -7.27 -15.32 10.14
C VAL A 233 -8.37 -16.04 10.92
N GLN A 234 -9.24 -16.78 10.24
CA GLN A 234 -10.25 -17.62 10.89
C GLN A 234 -9.62 -18.70 11.78
N SER A 235 -8.47 -19.28 11.40
CA SER A 235 -7.77 -20.31 12.19
C SER A 235 -6.81 -19.78 13.27
N ILE A 236 -6.62 -18.46 13.40
CA ILE A 236 -5.89 -17.87 14.54
C ILE A 236 -6.81 -17.87 15.76
N ASP A 237 -6.56 -18.84 16.64
CA ASP A 237 -6.94 -18.79 18.06
C ASP A 237 -6.44 -17.48 18.68
N ARG A 238 -7.36 -16.75 19.32
CA ARG A 238 -7.18 -15.38 19.80
C ARG A 238 -8.19 -15.03 20.91
N PRO A 239 -7.81 -14.15 21.86
CA PRO A 239 -8.74 -13.60 22.83
C PRO A 239 -9.68 -12.55 22.21
N ILE A 240 -10.83 -12.35 22.86
CA ILE A 240 -11.90 -11.41 22.45
C ILE A 240 -11.36 -9.99 22.20
N SER A 241 -10.36 -9.54 22.95
CA SER A 241 -9.71 -8.24 22.80
C SER A 241 -9.06 -8.00 21.42
N LEU A 242 -8.81 -9.05 20.64
CA LEU A 242 -8.27 -8.96 19.29
C LEU A 242 -9.32 -9.14 18.18
N GLU A 243 -10.60 -9.38 18.49
CA GLU A 243 -11.63 -9.60 17.46
C GLU A 243 -11.82 -8.40 16.55
N SER A 244 -11.80 -7.17 17.08
CA SER A 244 -11.86 -5.95 16.26
C SER A 244 -10.68 -5.86 15.27
N THR A 245 -9.49 -6.33 15.68
CA THR A 245 -8.31 -6.38 14.82
C THR A 245 -8.44 -7.49 13.78
N ALA A 246 -8.89 -8.69 14.17
CA ALA A 246 -9.11 -9.81 13.26
C ALA A 246 -10.17 -9.48 12.20
N ALA A 247 -11.30 -8.88 12.62
CA ALA A 247 -12.35 -8.38 11.73
C ALA A 247 -11.81 -7.33 10.73
N ALA A 248 -10.94 -6.42 11.16
CA ALA A 248 -10.30 -5.47 10.25
C ALA A 248 -9.37 -6.15 9.23
N VAL A 249 -8.66 -7.23 9.60
CA VAL A 249 -7.84 -8.01 8.65
C VAL A 249 -8.71 -8.83 7.69
N LEU A 250 -9.80 -9.43 8.17
CA LEU A 250 -10.78 -10.14 7.34
C LEU A 250 -11.44 -9.19 6.33
N GLN A 251 -11.95 -8.05 6.78
CA GLN A 251 -12.52 -7.02 5.91
C GLN A 251 -11.51 -6.58 4.85
N ARG A 252 -10.24 -6.38 5.24
CA ARG A 252 -9.20 -5.97 4.30
C ARG A 252 -8.90 -7.03 3.22
N ALA A 253 -9.03 -8.31 3.52
CA ALA A 253 -8.92 -9.39 2.53
C ALA A 253 -10.18 -9.48 1.65
N ALA A 254 -11.37 -9.30 2.23
CA ALA A 254 -12.63 -9.23 1.49
C ALA A 254 -12.65 -8.05 0.51
N ASP A 255 -12.16 -6.86 0.92
CA ASP A 255 -12.02 -5.69 0.05
C ASP A 255 -11.11 -5.96 -1.18
N GLU A 256 -10.08 -6.81 -1.05
CA GLU A 256 -9.23 -7.19 -2.18
C GLU A 256 -9.86 -8.28 -3.07
N LEU A 257 -10.69 -9.17 -2.51
CA LEU A 257 -11.52 -10.08 -3.31
C LEU A 257 -12.60 -9.32 -4.10
N GLN A 258 -13.29 -8.38 -3.46
CA GLN A 258 -14.23 -7.50 -4.15
C GLN A 258 -13.52 -6.72 -5.27
N ARG A 259 -12.31 -6.19 -5.01
CA ARG A 259 -11.50 -5.53 -6.04
C ARG A 259 -11.12 -6.47 -7.20
N ILE A 260 -10.92 -7.78 -6.96
CA ILE A 260 -10.70 -8.76 -8.03
C ILE A 260 -11.96 -8.93 -8.87
N ASP A 261 -13.13 -9.01 -8.23
CA ASP A 261 -14.40 -9.11 -8.94
C ASP A 261 -14.74 -7.82 -9.71
N ASP A 262 -14.46 -6.62 -9.17
CA ASP A 262 -14.57 -5.35 -9.88
C ASP A 262 -13.68 -5.32 -11.14
N ILE A 263 -12.47 -5.90 -11.06
CA ILE A 263 -11.54 -6.04 -12.18
C ILE A 263 -12.10 -7.02 -13.22
N LYS A 264 -12.60 -8.19 -12.80
CA LYS A 264 -13.24 -9.17 -13.68
C LYS A 264 -14.49 -8.56 -14.35
N ALA A 265 -15.30 -7.79 -13.62
CA ALA A 265 -16.49 -7.10 -14.13
C ALA A 265 -16.16 -6.09 -15.23
N GLY A 266 -15.18 -5.21 -14.98
CA GLY A 266 -14.76 -4.20 -15.95
C GLY A 266 -14.21 -4.82 -17.23
N GLU A 267 -13.49 -5.95 -17.12
CA GLU A 267 -12.94 -6.67 -18.27
C GLU A 267 -13.98 -7.51 -19.02
N TRP A 268 -14.94 -8.11 -18.30
CA TRP A 268 -16.10 -8.81 -18.87
C TRP A 268 -16.95 -7.86 -19.73
N GLU A 269 -17.28 -6.68 -19.20
CA GLU A 269 -18.06 -5.70 -19.98
C GLU A 269 -17.25 -5.07 -21.11
N ARG A 270 -15.93 -4.87 -20.93
CA ARG A 270 -15.04 -4.46 -22.04
C ARG A 270 -15.11 -5.46 -23.20
N GLN A 271 -14.97 -6.76 -22.92
CA GLN A 271 -14.97 -7.79 -23.96
C GLN A 271 -16.36 -7.99 -24.60
N ARG A 272 -17.45 -7.73 -23.86
CA ARG A 272 -18.80 -7.62 -24.44
C ARG A 272 -18.91 -6.48 -25.45
N CYS A 273 -18.52 -5.27 -25.06
CA CYS A 273 -18.59 -4.10 -25.95
C CYS A 273 -17.62 -4.18 -27.13
N SER A 274 -16.43 -4.80 -26.96
CA SER A 274 -15.45 -4.99 -28.03
C SER A 274 -15.78 -6.15 -28.99
N SER A 275 -16.93 -6.82 -28.87
CA SER A 275 -17.30 -7.93 -29.77
C SER A 275 -17.68 -7.53 -31.20
N VAL A 276 -17.54 -6.24 -31.56
CA VAL A 276 -17.70 -5.72 -32.92
C VAL A 276 -16.35 -5.68 -33.65
N SER A 277 -16.05 -6.80 -34.32
CA SER A 277 -15.18 -6.96 -35.51
C SER A 277 -13.74 -6.40 -35.52
N ILE A 278 -12.77 -7.33 -35.65
CA ILE A 278 -11.56 -7.13 -36.49
C ILE A 278 -11.35 -8.41 -37.33
N GLN A 279 -11.29 -8.26 -38.66
CA GLN A 279 -10.86 -9.30 -39.60
C GLN A 279 -9.32 -9.28 -39.73
N PRO A 280 -8.61 -10.43 -39.73
CA PRO A 280 -7.17 -10.47 -39.89
C PRO A 280 -6.76 -10.78 -41.35
N GLU A 281 -6.43 -9.74 -42.11
CA GLU A 281 -5.72 -9.87 -43.40
C GLU A 281 -4.37 -9.15 -43.32
N ASP A 282 -3.45 -9.46 -44.24
CA ASP A 282 -2.06 -8.95 -44.34
C ASP A 282 -1.02 -9.45 -43.31
N ALA A 283 -0.75 -10.76 -43.34
CA ALA A 283 0.47 -11.35 -42.79
C ALA A 283 1.50 -11.67 -43.89
N VAL A 284 2.29 -10.68 -44.31
CA VAL A 284 3.46 -10.88 -45.19
C VAL A 284 4.73 -10.34 -44.53
N ARG A 285 5.83 -11.09 -44.68
CA ARG A 285 7.22 -10.74 -44.29
C ARG A 285 7.54 -10.80 -42.78
N GLY A 286 7.66 -12.03 -42.26
CA GLY A 286 8.61 -12.42 -41.21
C GLY A 286 8.62 -11.69 -39.85
N SER A 287 7.64 -10.82 -39.61
CA SER A 287 7.67 -9.86 -38.52
C SER A 287 7.03 -10.42 -37.26
N LYS A 288 7.57 -10.04 -36.09
CA LYS A 288 6.94 -10.28 -34.80
C LYS A 288 5.53 -9.70 -34.84
N VAL A 289 4.54 -10.46 -34.38
CA VAL A 289 3.13 -10.03 -34.28
C VAL A 289 3.06 -8.63 -33.66
N PRO A 290 2.36 -7.66 -34.28
CA PRO A 290 2.29 -6.30 -33.76
C PRO A 290 1.68 -6.29 -32.36
N VAL A 291 2.25 -5.49 -31.46
CA VAL A 291 1.77 -5.38 -30.08
C VAL A 291 0.62 -4.38 -30.03
N ILE A 292 -0.61 -4.89 -30.03
CA ILE A 292 -1.83 -4.09 -29.93
C ILE A 292 -2.08 -3.74 -28.45
N ILE A 293 -2.36 -2.47 -28.16
CA ILE A 293 -2.76 -1.97 -26.85
C ILE A 293 -4.07 -1.20 -26.99
N ASN A 294 -5.09 -1.63 -26.25
CA ASN A 294 -6.36 -0.92 -26.15
C ASN A 294 -6.20 0.33 -25.28
N THR A 295 -6.61 1.48 -25.80
CA THR A 295 -6.52 2.79 -25.14
C THR A 295 -7.88 3.38 -24.78
N ASP A 296 -8.99 2.73 -25.13
CA ASP A 296 -10.38 3.20 -24.94
C ASP A 296 -10.65 3.72 -23.53
N ILE A 297 -10.02 3.10 -22.52
CA ILE A 297 -10.12 3.48 -21.11
C ILE A 297 -9.72 4.95 -20.82
N TYR A 298 -8.87 5.55 -21.66
CA TYR A 298 -8.42 6.94 -21.51
C TYR A 298 -9.35 7.96 -22.18
N PHE A 299 -10.27 7.49 -23.04
CA PHE A 299 -11.25 8.34 -23.74
C PHE A 299 -12.66 8.29 -23.14
N ARG A 300 -12.88 7.48 -22.09
CA ARG A 300 -14.15 7.40 -21.36
C ARG A 300 -14.41 8.67 -20.56
N GLN A 301 -15.62 9.20 -20.68
CA GLN A 301 -16.09 10.26 -19.79
C GLN A 301 -16.49 9.66 -18.42
N TYR A 302 -16.20 10.37 -17.33
CA TYR A 302 -16.55 9.94 -15.99
C TYR A 302 -17.95 10.44 -15.62
N GLU A 303 -18.94 9.57 -15.74
CA GLU A 303 -20.34 9.80 -15.34
C GLU A 303 -20.52 9.68 -13.80
N SER A 304 -19.76 10.48 -13.04
CA SER A 304 -19.92 10.64 -11.59
C SER A 304 -20.53 11.99 -11.25
N HIS A 305 -21.30 12.04 -10.15
CA HIS A 305 -21.88 13.31 -9.67
C HIS A 305 -20.77 14.35 -9.36
N PRO A 306 -20.95 15.65 -9.68
CA PRO A 306 -19.89 16.66 -9.52
C PRO A 306 -19.30 16.75 -8.10
N ALA A 307 -20.12 16.56 -7.06
CA ALA A 307 -19.64 16.53 -5.67
C ALA A 307 -18.72 15.33 -5.38
N THR A 308 -18.98 14.16 -6.00
CA THR A 308 -18.11 12.98 -5.89
C THR A 308 -16.79 13.22 -6.61
N LEU A 309 -16.82 13.84 -7.80
CA LEU A 309 -15.61 14.27 -8.51
C LEU A 309 -14.80 15.29 -7.70
N ALA A 310 -15.43 16.25 -7.03
CA ALA A 310 -14.73 17.18 -6.13
C ALA A 310 -14.05 16.45 -4.96
N CYS A 311 -14.72 15.46 -4.35
CA CYS A 311 -14.11 14.59 -3.34
C CYS A 311 -12.93 13.78 -3.90
N TYR A 312 -13.02 13.30 -5.14
CA TYR A 312 -11.92 12.63 -5.83
C TYR A 312 -10.71 13.56 -5.95
N PHE A 313 -10.88 14.75 -6.56
CA PHE A 313 -9.82 15.72 -6.77
C PHE A 313 -9.13 16.15 -5.47
N LEU A 314 -9.90 16.34 -4.38
CA LEU A 314 -9.36 16.65 -3.06
C LEU A 314 -8.43 15.53 -2.57
N ILE A 315 -8.87 14.28 -2.58
CA ILE A 315 -8.09 13.15 -2.07
C ILE A 315 -6.87 12.84 -2.95
N LEU A 316 -6.99 13.05 -4.26
CA LEU A 316 -5.88 12.93 -5.21
C LEU A 316 -4.83 14.01 -4.98
N THR A 317 -5.24 15.27 -4.81
CA THR A 317 -4.34 16.38 -4.46
C THR A 317 -3.62 16.11 -3.14
N LEU A 318 -4.36 15.67 -2.11
CA LEU A 318 -3.79 15.34 -0.81
C LEU A 318 -2.77 14.18 -0.87
N SER A 319 -3.04 13.14 -1.66
CA SER A 319 -2.18 11.96 -1.77
C SER A 319 -0.99 12.14 -2.70
N LEU A 320 -1.15 12.81 -3.85
CA LEU A 320 -0.13 12.95 -4.89
C LEU A 320 0.69 14.24 -4.77
N LEU A 321 0.06 15.37 -4.42
CA LEU A 321 0.70 16.69 -4.43
C LEU A 321 1.11 17.15 -3.02
N CYS A 322 0.26 16.91 -2.02
CA CYS A 322 0.56 17.25 -0.62
C CYS A 322 1.33 16.16 0.13
N GLY A 323 1.53 14.98 -0.47
CA GLY A 323 2.32 13.88 0.10
C GLY A 323 1.76 13.27 1.39
N LEU A 324 0.44 13.31 1.62
CA LEU A 324 -0.17 12.69 2.80
C LEU A 324 -0.02 11.16 2.76
N SER A 325 0.15 10.54 3.93
CA SER A 325 0.15 9.08 4.03
C SER A 325 -1.21 8.50 3.63
N ARG A 326 -1.22 7.25 3.12
CA ARG A 326 -2.45 6.53 2.75
C ARG A 326 -3.45 6.46 3.91
N GLU A 327 -2.96 6.27 5.13
CA GLU A 327 -3.75 6.30 6.36
C GLU A 327 -4.51 7.62 6.53
N LYS A 328 -3.84 8.77 6.35
CA LYS A 328 -4.48 10.10 6.40
C LYS A 328 -5.44 10.34 5.25
N CYS A 329 -5.13 9.85 4.05
CA CYS A 329 -6.02 9.94 2.89
C CYS A 329 -7.28 9.08 3.07
N ASN A 330 -7.14 7.87 3.63
CA ASN A 330 -8.27 6.99 3.94
C ASN A 330 -9.12 7.56 5.10
N PHE A 331 -8.50 8.21 6.10
CA PHE A 331 -9.23 8.96 7.13
C PHE A 331 -10.03 10.13 6.53
N ALA A 332 -9.43 10.90 5.61
CA ALA A 332 -10.13 11.96 4.90
C ALA A 332 -11.30 11.42 4.05
N LEU A 333 -11.12 10.29 3.34
CA LEU A 333 -12.21 9.60 2.64
C LEU A 333 -13.33 9.14 3.60
N ALA A 334 -12.99 8.57 4.75
CA ALA A 334 -13.97 8.16 5.76
C ALA A 334 -14.77 9.36 6.30
N THR A 335 -14.10 10.48 6.54
CA THR A 335 -14.72 11.74 6.99
C THR A 335 -15.65 12.32 5.92
N LEU A 336 -15.23 12.37 4.65
CA LEU A 336 -16.08 12.82 3.54
C LEU A 336 -17.32 11.92 3.38
N ARG A 337 -17.15 10.59 3.47
CA ARG A 337 -18.27 9.64 3.45
C ARG A 337 -19.24 9.83 4.62
N PHE A 338 -18.74 10.19 5.80
CA PHE A 338 -19.57 10.49 6.96
C PHE A 338 -20.35 11.80 6.78
N ILE A 339 -19.69 12.88 6.33
CA ILE A 339 -20.34 14.16 6.03
C ILE A 339 -21.44 13.97 4.98
N MET A 340 -21.16 13.22 3.90
CA MET A 340 -22.16 12.91 2.87
C MET A 340 -23.37 12.13 3.43
N ARG A 341 -23.19 11.25 4.41
CA ARG A 341 -24.31 10.57 5.10
C ARG A 341 -25.17 11.55 5.87
N CYS A 342 -24.57 12.38 6.72
CA CYS A 342 -25.31 13.36 7.52
C CYS A 342 -26.16 14.30 6.64
N LEU A 343 -25.57 14.85 5.57
CA LEU A 343 -26.26 15.76 4.65
C LEU A 343 -27.39 15.07 3.85
N VAL A 344 -27.30 13.75 3.61
CA VAL A 344 -28.36 12.99 2.93
C VAL A 344 -29.52 12.68 3.88
N VAL A 345 -29.24 12.34 5.14
CA VAL A 345 -30.26 12.15 6.18
C VAL A 345 -31.05 13.44 6.43
N GLU A 346 -30.38 14.59 6.47
CA GLU A 346 -31.01 15.91 6.63
C GLU A 346 -31.91 16.32 5.45
N THR A 347 -31.71 15.74 4.27
CA THR A 347 -32.43 16.12 3.02
C THR A 347 -33.57 15.17 2.64
N ASN A 348 -33.91 14.19 3.49
CA ASN A 348 -35.04 13.26 3.30
C ASN A 348 -35.01 12.49 1.95
N ILE A 349 -33.80 12.28 1.41
CA ILE A 349 -33.60 11.53 0.17
C ILE A 349 -33.74 10.02 0.45
N SER A 350 -34.42 9.29 -0.44
CA SER A 350 -34.61 7.82 -0.32
C SER A 350 -33.29 7.07 -0.07
N PRO A 351 -33.24 6.11 0.87
CA PRO A 351 -32.01 5.39 1.23
C PRO A 351 -31.37 4.64 0.04
N SER A 352 -32.16 4.18 -0.92
CA SER A 352 -31.67 3.58 -2.17
C SER A 352 -30.80 4.53 -3.02
N SER A 353 -31.04 5.84 -2.94
CA SER A 353 -30.20 6.87 -3.58
C SER A 353 -28.98 7.25 -2.71
N GLU A 354 -29.04 7.04 -1.39
CA GLU A 354 -27.89 7.23 -0.50
C GLU A 354 -26.82 6.19 -0.80
N GLU A 355 -27.20 4.91 -0.81
CA GLU A 355 -26.31 3.78 -0.97
C GLU A 355 -25.59 3.80 -2.32
N ALA A 356 -26.32 4.13 -3.40
CA ALA A 356 -25.73 4.27 -4.74
C ALA A 356 -24.69 5.41 -4.82
N ARG A 357 -24.98 6.58 -4.23
CA ARG A 357 -24.05 7.73 -4.23
C ARG A 357 -22.84 7.51 -3.32
N LEU A 358 -23.03 6.84 -2.18
CA LEU A 358 -21.94 6.47 -1.29
C LEU A 358 -21.15 5.26 -1.76
N ALA A 359 -21.70 4.39 -2.60
CA ALA A 359 -20.93 3.34 -3.28
C ALA A 359 -19.91 3.94 -4.26
N ASP A 360 -20.22 5.11 -4.85
CA ASP A 360 -19.28 5.79 -5.73
C ASP A 360 -18.08 6.41 -4.97
N LEU A 361 -18.16 6.90 -3.73
CA LEU A 361 -16.96 7.40 -3.03
C LEU A 361 -16.13 6.25 -2.42
N PRO A 362 -14.94 5.84 -2.95
CA PRO A 362 -14.22 4.66 -2.44
C PRO A 362 -13.72 4.83 -1.00
N ARG A 363 -13.51 3.70 -0.29
CA ARG A 363 -12.99 3.69 1.09
C ARG A 363 -11.45 3.76 1.17
N ASP A 364 -10.75 3.52 0.07
CA ASP A 364 -9.28 3.52 0.00
C ASP A 364 -8.77 4.37 -1.18
N SER A 365 -7.76 5.19 -0.94
CA SER A 365 -7.21 6.12 -1.94
C SER A 365 -6.57 5.40 -3.14
N ARG A 366 -6.18 4.12 -3.00
CA ARG A 366 -5.66 3.28 -4.10
C ARG A 366 -6.78 2.80 -5.02
N THR A 367 -8.00 2.64 -4.52
CA THR A 367 -9.17 2.33 -5.35
C THR A 367 -9.52 3.55 -6.20
N LEU A 368 -9.43 4.75 -5.63
CA LEU A 368 -9.58 6.00 -6.36
C LEU A 368 -8.56 6.15 -7.50
N LEU A 369 -7.27 6.02 -7.21
CA LEU A 369 -6.19 6.09 -8.22
C LEU A 369 -6.37 5.09 -9.37
N LYS A 370 -6.97 3.93 -9.11
CA LYS A 370 -7.29 2.93 -10.15
C LYS A 370 -8.55 3.27 -10.93
N ARG A 371 -9.61 3.72 -10.26
CA ARG A 371 -10.87 4.10 -10.92
C ARG A 371 -10.62 5.22 -11.93
N ILE A 372 -9.80 6.21 -11.60
CA ILE A 372 -9.43 7.29 -12.52
C ILE A 372 -8.15 7.00 -13.34
N HIS A 373 -7.74 5.73 -13.40
CA HIS A 373 -6.65 5.20 -14.23
C HIS A 373 -5.29 5.95 -14.13
N LEU A 374 -4.98 6.55 -12.96
CA LEU A 374 -3.71 7.21 -12.72
C LEU A 374 -2.58 6.24 -12.34
N ASP A 375 -2.88 5.11 -11.69
CA ASP A 375 -1.87 4.10 -11.37
C ASP A 375 -1.14 3.61 -12.65
N PRO A 376 0.21 3.60 -12.68
CA PRO A 376 0.95 3.10 -13.83
C PRO A 376 0.77 1.59 -14.00
N LYS A 377 0.65 1.12 -15.24
CA LYS A 377 0.65 -0.31 -15.58
C LYS A 377 2.07 -0.86 -15.44
N CYS A 378 2.35 -1.48 -14.30
CA CYS A 378 3.66 -2.06 -13.99
C CYS A 378 3.68 -3.59 -14.10
N LYS A 379 4.80 -4.15 -14.54
CA LYS A 379 5.16 -5.56 -14.42
C LYS A 379 5.93 -5.79 -13.13
N SER A 380 5.62 -6.89 -12.45
CA SER A 380 6.29 -7.29 -11.21
C SER A 380 7.32 -8.38 -11.49
N TYR A 381 8.50 -8.23 -10.91
CA TYR A 381 9.59 -9.21 -10.97
C TYR A 381 10.04 -9.58 -9.56
N ILE A 382 10.39 -10.85 -9.37
CA ILE A 382 11.11 -11.33 -8.20
C ILE A 382 12.60 -11.05 -8.43
N THR A 383 13.22 -10.34 -7.50
CA THR A 383 14.62 -9.91 -7.64
C THR A 383 15.49 -10.64 -6.63
N CYS A 384 16.57 -11.26 -7.09
CA CYS A 384 17.58 -11.79 -6.18
C CYS A 384 18.16 -10.66 -5.30
N PRO A 385 18.12 -10.75 -3.96
CA PRO A 385 18.64 -9.68 -3.11
C PRO A 385 20.17 -9.56 -3.13
N SER A 386 20.90 -10.58 -3.61
CA SER A 386 22.37 -10.60 -3.70
C SER A 386 22.91 -10.17 -5.07
N CYS A 387 22.37 -10.72 -6.18
CA CYS A 387 22.88 -10.48 -7.54
C CYS A 387 21.91 -9.73 -8.46
N PHE A 388 20.75 -9.31 -7.94
CA PHE A 388 19.72 -8.54 -8.66
C PHE A 388 19.12 -9.18 -9.92
N LYS A 389 19.42 -10.45 -10.23
CA LYS A 389 18.73 -11.19 -11.29
C LYS A 389 17.21 -11.11 -11.11
N LEU A 390 16.52 -10.72 -12.18
CA LEU A 390 15.07 -10.70 -12.28
C LEU A 390 14.55 -12.07 -12.73
N TYR A 391 13.47 -12.48 -12.07
CA TYR A 391 12.62 -13.62 -12.40
C TYR A 391 11.19 -13.11 -12.56
N ASN A 392 10.43 -13.66 -13.51
CA ASN A 392 9.01 -13.32 -13.65
C ASN A 392 8.28 -13.65 -12.34
N ASP A 393 7.49 -12.71 -11.82
CA ASP A 393 6.71 -12.96 -10.61
C ASP A 393 5.59 -13.97 -10.87
N ASP A 394 5.03 -13.98 -12.08
CA ASP A 394 3.85 -14.78 -12.46
C ASP A 394 4.17 -16.22 -12.89
N ASP A 395 5.44 -16.58 -13.02
CA ASP A 395 5.84 -17.94 -13.38
C ASP A 395 5.79 -18.91 -12.18
N PHE A 396 5.07 -20.02 -12.33
CA PHE A 396 5.23 -21.21 -11.49
C PHE A 396 6.67 -21.75 -11.52
N ALA A 397 7.43 -21.43 -12.57
CA ALA A 397 8.84 -21.76 -12.72
C ALA A 397 9.83 -20.88 -11.91
N CYS A 398 9.37 -19.90 -11.13
CA CYS A 398 10.28 -19.12 -10.28
C CYS A 398 10.88 -20.01 -9.16
N PRO A 399 12.21 -20.27 -9.17
CA PRO A 399 12.84 -21.20 -8.23
C PRO A 399 12.83 -20.66 -6.79
N GLU A 400 13.08 -21.54 -5.82
CA GLU A 400 13.23 -21.13 -4.42
C GLU A 400 14.56 -20.38 -4.18
N TYR A 401 15.61 -20.76 -4.93
CA TYR A 401 16.97 -20.20 -4.85
C TYR A 401 17.42 -19.64 -6.20
N CYS A 402 18.29 -18.63 -6.16
CA CYS A 402 18.75 -17.92 -7.35
C CYS A 402 19.72 -18.75 -8.20
N ILE A 403 19.20 -19.36 -9.27
CA ILE A 403 19.98 -20.14 -10.27
C ILE A 403 20.89 -19.29 -11.18
N HIS A 404 20.95 -17.97 -11.02
CA HIS A 404 21.83 -17.13 -11.84
C HIS A 404 23.30 -17.46 -11.58
N SER A 405 24.00 -17.84 -12.63
CA SER A 405 25.45 -17.74 -12.74
C SER A 405 25.81 -16.58 -13.69
N PRO A 406 26.76 -15.69 -13.32
CA PRO A 406 27.11 -14.52 -14.13
C PRO A 406 27.95 -14.84 -15.37
N LEU A 407 28.66 -15.98 -15.36
CA LEU A 407 29.56 -16.43 -16.42
C LEU A 407 29.42 -17.95 -16.59
N PRO A 408 29.60 -18.51 -17.81
CA PRO A 408 29.66 -19.96 -17.98
C PRO A 408 30.73 -20.58 -17.06
N GLY A 409 30.32 -21.57 -16.24
CA GLY A 409 31.20 -22.23 -15.27
C GLY A 409 31.38 -21.54 -13.91
N ALA A 410 30.90 -20.30 -13.73
CA ALA A 410 30.91 -19.66 -12.41
C ALA A 410 29.87 -20.28 -11.46
N PRO A 411 30.09 -20.26 -10.13
CA PRO A 411 29.13 -20.78 -9.16
C PRO A 411 27.79 -20.05 -9.24
N GLN A 412 26.70 -20.78 -9.05
CA GLN A 412 25.36 -20.17 -8.95
C GLN A 412 25.24 -19.33 -7.68
N CYS A 413 24.49 -18.23 -7.78
CA CYS A 413 24.28 -17.30 -6.66
C CYS A 413 23.57 -17.95 -5.46
N SER A 414 22.70 -18.94 -5.69
CA SER A 414 22.03 -19.80 -4.70
C SER A 414 21.31 -19.07 -3.54
N THR A 415 21.09 -17.76 -3.69
CA THR A 415 20.44 -16.92 -2.68
C THR A 415 18.93 -17.18 -2.68
N LYS A 416 18.33 -17.39 -1.50
CA LYS A 416 16.90 -17.64 -1.35
C LYS A 416 16.06 -16.46 -1.87
N LEU A 417 15.11 -16.74 -2.77
CA LEU A 417 14.28 -15.73 -3.44
C LEU A 417 12.96 -15.46 -2.71
N LYS A 418 12.46 -16.42 -1.93
CA LYS A 418 11.17 -16.35 -1.21
C LYS A 418 11.38 -16.54 0.30
N ARG A 419 10.53 -15.88 1.11
CA ARG A 419 10.36 -16.13 2.54
C ARG A 419 9.04 -16.83 2.74
N THR A 420 9.07 -17.93 3.47
CA THR A 420 7.91 -18.74 3.82
C THR A 420 7.70 -18.65 5.33
N ARG A 421 6.48 -18.34 5.78
CA ARG A 421 6.07 -18.46 7.19
C ARG A 421 4.86 -19.38 7.25
N ILE A 422 4.91 -20.40 8.10
CA ILE A 422 3.74 -21.23 8.37
C ILE A 422 2.96 -20.59 9.52
N ILE A 423 1.66 -20.33 9.30
CA ILE A 423 0.72 -19.87 10.33
C ILE A 423 -0.40 -20.92 10.37
N ARG A 424 -0.53 -21.64 11.50
CA ARG A 424 -1.56 -22.67 11.72
C ARG A 424 -1.72 -23.64 10.53
N GLY A 425 -0.61 -24.20 10.05
CA GLY A 425 -0.55 -25.12 8.91
C GLY A 425 -0.57 -24.46 7.51
N THR A 426 -0.97 -23.20 7.39
CA THR A 426 -0.99 -22.47 6.11
C THR A 426 0.38 -21.84 5.82
N ALA A 427 1.00 -22.21 4.69
CA ALA A 427 2.29 -21.67 4.27
C ALA A 427 2.14 -20.34 3.50
N PHE A 428 2.59 -19.24 4.10
CA PHE A 428 2.63 -17.91 3.50
C PHE A 428 3.95 -17.64 2.80
N GLU A 429 3.97 -17.81 1.47
CA GLU A 429 5.13 -17.47 0.64
C GLU A 429 5.06 -16.04 0.10
N ARG A 430 6.15 -15.29 0.27
CA ARG A 430 6.35 -13.99 -0.38
C ARG A 430 7.80 -13.83 -0.88
N PRO A 431 8.04 -13.13 -2.00
CA PRO A 431 9.39 -12.78 -2.43
C PRO A 431 10.15 -11.97 -1.37
N VAL A 432 11.47 -12.18 -1.26
CA VAL A 432 12.36 -11.42 -0.38
C VAL A 432 12.45 -9.96 -0.85
N LYS A 433 12.59 -9.76 -2.17
CA LYS A 433 12.62 -8.47 -2.84
C LYS A 433 11.81 -8.57 -4.14
N LYS A 434 11.07 -7.51 -4.46
CA LYS A 434 10.41 -7.31 -5.76
C LYS A 434 11.02 -6.10 -6.45
N TYR A 435 10.99 -6.11 -7.77
CA TYR A 435 11.21 -4.95 -8.64
C TYR A 435 9.92 -4.72 -9.43
N LEU A 436 9.51 -3.45 -9.54
CA LEU A 436 8.35 -3.04 -10.32
C LEU A 436 8.87 -2.21 -11.49
N TYR A 437 8.54 -2.64 -12.69
CA TYR A 437 8.91 -1.97 -13.94
C TYR A 437 7.65 -1.41 -14.59
N GLN A 438 7.58 -0.12 -14.86
CA GLN A 438 6.49 0.42 -15.69
C GLN A 438 6.63 -0.15 -17.10
N ASP A 439 5.55 -0.62 -17.73
CA ASP A 439 5.67 -1.10 -19.11
C ASP A 439 5.72 0.09 -20.08
N MET A 440 6.84 0.25 -20.80
CA MET A 440 7.05 1.34 -21.76
C MET A 440 5.91 1.47 -22.77
N LYS A 441 5.36 0.36 -23.27
CA LYS A 441 4.31 0.41 -24.30
C LYS A 441 2.99 0.88 -23.71
N GLN A 442 2.68 0.46 -22.47
CA GLN A 442 1.52 0.95 -21.73
C GLN A 442 1.66 2.43 -21.34
N TRP A 443 2.87 2.88 -20.97
CA TRP A 443 3.15 4.31 -20.76
C TRP A 443 2.98 5.10 -22.06
N LEU A 444 3.56 4.62 -23.17
CA LEU A 444 3.48 5.30 -24.46
C LEU A 444 2.04 5.40 -24.97
N ALA A 445 1.26 4.32 -24.86
CA ALA A 445 -0.15 4.30 -25.22
C ALA A 445 -0.94 5.35 -24.40
N ARG A 446 -0.69 5.45 -23.09
CA ARG A 446 -1.30 6.48 -22.23
C ARG A 446 -0.81 7.90 -22.55
N PHE A 447 0.46 8.07 -22.90
CA PHE A 447 1.05 9.35 -23.29
C PHE A 447 0.39 9.89 -24.58
N LEU A 448 0.25 9.03 -25.61
CA LEU A 448 -0.41 9.38 -26.87
C LEU A 448 -1.93 9.58 -26.71
N SER A 449 -2.57 8.90 -25.76
CA SER A 449 -4.03 9.06 -25.49
C SER A 449 -4.40 10.42 -24.86
N ARG A 450 -3.44 11.32 -24.64
CA ARG A 450 -3.71 12.68 -24.17
C ARG A 450 -4.05 13.59 -25.34
N SER A 451 -5.19 14.27 -25.25
CA SER A 451 -5.71 15.17 -26.30
C SER A 451 -4.76 16.30 -26.73
N ASP A 452 -3.79 16.67 -25.89
CA ASP A 452 -2.81 17.70 -26.22
C ASP A 452 -1.60 17.18 -27.00
N ILE A 453 -1.24 15.89 -26.84
CA ILE A 453 0.07 15.35 -27.21
C ILE A 453 0.26 15.18 -28.72
N GLU A 454 -0.68 14.56 -29.44
CA GLU A 454 -0.52 14.33 -30.89
C GLU A 454 -0.27 15.64 -31.64
N SER A 455 -1.08 16.66 -31.38
CA SER A 455 -0.91 18.00 -31.97
C SER A 455 0.43 18.67 -31.62
N LYS A 456 1.03 18.32 -30.47
CA LYS A 456 2.36 18.82 -30.05
C LYS A 456 3.48 18.08 -30.78
N LEU A 457 3.33 16.77 -31.01
CA LEU A 457 4.29 15.95 -31.76
C LEU A 457 4.33 16.32 -33.25
N GLU A 458 3.18 16.65 -33.85
CA GLU A 458 3.09 17.16 -35.22
C GLU A 458 3.77 18.52 -35.36
N ARG A 459 3.42 19.49 -34.50
CA ARG A 459 4.04 20.83 -34.51
C ARG A 459 5.55 20.79 -34.22
N GLY A 460 5.99 19.92 -33.30
CA GLY A 460 7.40 19.68 -33.05
C GLY A 460 8.10 19.19 -34.31
N SER A 461 7.64 18.06 -34.86
CA SER A 461 8.21 17.45 -36.07
C SER A 461 8.29 18.43 -37.26
N ALA A 462 7.29 19.30 -37.44
CA ALA A 462 7.28 20.31 -38.51
C ALA A 462 8.25 21.49 -38.26
N ALA A 463 8.46 21.90 -37.01
CA ALA A 463 9.45 22.93 -36.66
C ALA A 463 10.89 22.43 -36.80
N ASN A 464 11.10 21.16 -36.45
CA ASN A 464 12.39 20.45 -36.42
C ASN A 464 13.05 20.22 -37.81
N MET A 465 12.42 20.63 -38.91
CA MET A 465 12.92 20.42 -40.28
C MET A 465 13.45 21.69 -40.95
N LYS A 466 13.79 22.75 -40.19
CA LYS A 466 14.25 24.03 -40.76
C LYS A 466 15.49 24.59 -40.06
N VAL A 467 16.67 24.26 -40.59
CA VAL A 467 17.90 25.05 -40.39
C VAL A 467 18.19 25.78 -41.70
N ALA A 468 17.97 27.09 -41.73
CA ALA A 468 18.28 27.93 -42.89
C ALA A 468 19.62 28.68 -42.77
N ASP A 469 20.22 28.73 -41.57
CA ASP A 469 21.27 29.70 -41.22
C ASP A 469 22.45 29.09 -40.42
N GLY A 470 22.60 27.76 -40.43
CA GLY A 470 23.72 27.06 -39.79
C GLY A 470 23.75 27.03 -38.25
N GLU A 471 22.93 27.84 -37.56
CA GLU A 471 22.80 27.81 -36.10
C GLU A 471 21.97 26.63 -35.61
N GLN A 472 22.55 25.81 -34.73
CA GLN A 472 21.85 24.71 -34.04
C GLN A 472 21.18 25.20 -32.77
N HIS A 473 19.85 25.18 -32.77
CA HIS A 473 18.97 25.58 -31.66
C HIS A 473 18.47 24.36 -30.87
N ASP A 474 18.37 23.20 -31.53
CA ASP A 474 17.85 21.97 -30.96
C ASP A 474 18.61 20.73 -31.47
N ILE A 475 18.44 19.58 -30.80
CA ILE A 475 19.04 18.30 -31.19
C ILE A 475 18.59 17.83 -32.59
N TRP A 476 17.44 18.30 -33.07
CA TRP A 476 16.96 18.03 -34.43
C TRP A 476 17.73 18.78 -35.52
N ASP A 477 18.49 19.80 -35.14
CA ASP A 477 19.42 20.50 -36.03
C ASP A 477 20.74 19.73 -36.22
N ALA A 478 20.91 18.61 -35.51
CA ALA A 478 22.06 17.73 -35.64
C ALA A 478 21.93 16.83 -36.88
N GLU A 479 22.98 16.85 -37.71
CA GLU A 479 23.11 16.04 -38.93
C GLU A 479 22.73 14.56 -38.71
N VAL A 480 23.11 13.99 -37.56
CA VAL A 480 22.82 12.60 -37.21
C VAL A 480 21.33 12.27 -37.14
N LEU A 481 20.46 13.20 -36.74
CA LEU A 481 19.00 12.98 -36.71
C LEU A 481 18.34 13.33 -38.05
N GLN A 482 18.83 14.36 -38.75
CA GLN A 482 18.32 14.74 -40.07
C GLN A 482 18.58 13.65 -41.12
N ASN A 483 19.77 13.06 -41.08
CA ASN A 483 20.20 11.99 -41.98
C ASN A 483 19.92 10.57 -41.45
N PHE A 484 19.24 10.42 -40.31
CA PHE A 484 18.88 9.09 -39.79
C PHE A 484 17.82 8.45 -40.69
N GLN A 485 18.20 7.43 -41.46
CA GLN A 485 17.29 6.74 -42.38
C GLN A 485 16.47 5.65 -41.66
N GLY A 486 15.19 5.56 -42.02
CA GLY A 486 14.32 4.44 -41.65
C GLY A 486 14.56 3.18 -42.49
N PRO A 487 13.85 2.08 -42.19
CA PRO A 487 13.94 0.83 -42.97
C PRO A 487 13.50 0.96 -44.44
N ASP A 488 12.85 2.07 -44.79
CA ASP A 488 12.40 2.48 -46.11
C ASP A 488 13.43 3.34 -46.87
N GLY A 489 14.59 3.64 -46.26
CA GLY A 489 15.62 4.53 -46.82
C GLY A 489 15.25 6.02 -46.79
N SER A 490 14.06 6.37 -46.28
CA SER A 490 13.62 7.76 -46.11
C SER A 490 14.04 8.30 -44.73
N PRO A 491 14.05 9.62 -44.48
CA PRO A 491 14.33 10.16 -43.15
C PRO A 491 13.37 9.56 -42.10
N PHE A 492 13.91 9.03 -41.00
CA PHE A 492 13.16 8.31 -39.98
C PHE A 492 12.06 9.15 -39.34
N VAL A 493 12.22 10.47 -39.24
CA VAL A 493 11.15 11.36 -38.74
C VAL A 493 9.97 11.49 -39.70
N CYS A 494 10.19 11.30 -40.99
CA CYS A 494 9.17 11.39 -42.04
C CYS A 494 8.49 10.02 -42.22
N GLY A 495 7.80 9.55 -41.18
CA GLY A 495 6.99 8.33 -41.27
C GLY A 495 5.88 8.42 -42.33
N PRO A 496 5.49 7.30 -42.96
CA PRO A 496 4.36 7.27 -43.88
C PRO A 496 3.04 7.63 -43.17
N PRO A 497 1.96 7.99 -43.91
CA PRO A 497 0.67 8.29 -43.32
C PRO A 497 0.17 7.17 -42.40
N LYS A 498 -0.30 7.55 -41.21
CA LYS A 498 -0.71 6.66 -40.09
C LYS A 498 0.45 5.96 -39.34
N GLU A 499 1.71 6.27 -39.61
CA GLU A 499 2.86 5.79 -38.83
C GLU A 499 3.55 6.94 -38.08
N LEU A 500 3.57 6.88 -36.75
CA LEU A 500 4.27 7.84 -35.89
C LEU A 500 5.62 7.26 -35.45
N ARG A 501 6.72 7.88 -35.90
CA ARG A 501 8.09 7.50 -35.56
C ARG A 501 8.65 8.44 -34.49
N LEU A 502 9.05 7.87 -33.34
CA LEU A 502 9.45 8.63 -32.15
C LEU A 502 10.92 8.40 -31.80
N VAL A 503 11.60 9.48 -31.43
CA VAL A 503 12.97 9.46 -30.90
C VAL A 503 12.93 9.85 -29.43
N PHE A 504 13.68 9.12 -28.60
CA PHE A 504 13.79 9.36 -27.17
C PHE A 504 15.24 9.56 -26.77
N SER A 505 15.51 10.55 -25.94
CA SER A 505 16.79 10.66 -25.22
C SER A 505 16.72 9.88 -23.92
N LEU A 506 17.83 9.24 -23.53
CA LEU A 506 17.98 8.47 -22.29
C LEU A 506 18.84 9.26 -21.30
N GLY A 507 18.24 9.67 -20.18
CA GLY A 507 18.94 10.28 -19.05
C GLY A 507 19.24 9.26 -17.96
N VAL A 508 20.42 9.33 -17.36
CA VAL A 508 20.83 8.52 -16.19
C VAL A 508 21.39 9.48 -15.14
N ASP A 509 20.71 9.64 -14.01
CA ASP A 509 21.10 10.57 -12.95
C ASP A 509 21.25 9.85 -11.60
N GLY A 510 22.31 10.17 -10.85
CA GLY A 510 22.68 9.54 -9.59
C GLY A 510 22.61 10.52 -8.42
N PHE A 511 21.62 10.34 -7.55
CA PHE A 511 21.34 11.24 -6.42
C PHE A 511 21.37 10.50 -5.08
N ASN A 512 21.63 11.22 -3.98
CA ASN A 512 21.50 10.65 -2.64
C ASN A 512 20.04 10.73 -2.17
N PRO A 513 19.31 9.60 -2.01
CA PRO A 513 17.90 9.60 -1.64
C PRO A 513 17.64 10.12 -0.21
N SER A 514 18.67 10.19 0.63
CA SER A 514 18.60 10.82 1.95
C SER A 514 18.78 12.35 1.92
N GLY A 515 19.23 12.90 0.79
CA GLY A 515 19.64 14.30 0.62
C GLY A 515 20.99 14.60 1.28
N MET A 516 21.68 15.64 0.79
CA MET A 516 23.02 16.05 1.25
C MET A 516 23.00 16.80 2.61
N LYS A 517 22.47 16.17 3.66
CA LYS A 517 22.49 16.73 5.02
C LYS A 517 23.64 16.11 5.84
N ILE A 518 24.44 16.96 6.48
CA ILE A 518 25.55 16.56 7.35
C ILE A 518 25.04 15.57 8.42
N GLY A 519 25.70 14.42 8.52
CA GLY A 519 25.35 13.35 9.47
C GLY A 519 24.31 12.33 8.98
N LYS A 520 23.82 12.42 7.74
CA LYS A 520 23.10 11.31 7.09
C LYS A 520 24.06 10.35 6.39
N GLY A 521 23.66 9.08 6.26
CA GLY A 521 24.47 8.06 5.59
C GLY A 521 24.68 8.36 4.10
N SER A 522 25.86 7.98 3.59
CA SER A 522 26.09 7.97 2.14
C SER A 522 25.30 6.83 1.51
N ALA A 523 24.40 7.19 0.59
CA ALA A 523 23.67 6.27 -0.27
C ALA A 523 23.56 6.92 -1.64
N SER A 524 23.60 6.12 -2.69
CA SER A 524 23.31 6.56 -4.05
C SER A 524 22.09 5.79 -4.56
N SER A 525 21.23 6.50 -5.28
CA SER A 525 20.12 5.97 -6.06
C SER A 525 20.26 6.53 -7.46
N THR A 526 20.24 5.67 -8.47
CA THR A 526 20.26 6.10 -9.86
C THR A 526 18.85 5.99 -10.42
N GLY A 527 18.37 7.05 -11.05
CA GLY A 527 17.14 7.03 -11.85
C GLY A 527 17.50 7.01 -13.33
N ILE A 528 16.81 6.15 -14.10
CA ILE A 528 16.93 6.09 -15.55
C ILE A 528 15.63 6.63 -16.15
N TYR A 529 15.73 7.64 -17.00
CA TYR A 529 14.60 8.37 -17.57
C TYR A 529 14.67 8.40 -19.10
N MET A 530 13.52 8.44 -19.76
CA MET A 530 13.45 8.77 -21.18
C MET A 530 12.54 9.97 -21.43
N VAL A 531 12.93 10.85 -22.34
CA VAL A 531 12.15 12.01 -22.79
C VAL A 531 11.94 11.94 -24.29
N CYS A 532 10.69 12.19 -24.73
CA CYS A 532 10.34 12.17 -26.15
C CYS A 532 10.84 13.46 -26.82
N LEU A 533 11.81 13.32 -27.74
CA LEU A 533 12.41 14.48 -28.42
C LEU A 533 11.47 15.11 -29.45
N ASN A 534 10.47 14.38 -29.95
CA ASN A 534 9.47 14.91 -30.87
C ASN A 534 8.56 15.99 -30.23
N LEU A 535 8.56 16.13 -28.90
CA LEU A 535 7.89 17.26 -28.25
C LEU A 535 8.68 18.57 -28.44
N PRO A 536 7.99 19.74 -28.43
CA PRO A 536 8.62 21.04 -28.24
C PRO A 536 9.55 21.08 -27.03
N VAL A 537 10.67 21.81 -27.14
CA VAL A 537 11.79 21.82 -26.16
C VAL A 537 11.30 22.11 -24.74
N ASP A 538 10.42 23.10 -24.59
CA ASP A 538 9.80 23.52 -23.33
C ASP A 538 9.02 22.39 -22.65
N LEU A 539 8.44 21.47 -23.41
CA LEU A 539 7.58 20.41 -22.89
C LEU A 539 8.33 19.10 -22.58
N ARG A 540 9.55 18.87 -23.09
CA ARG A 540 10.24 17.56 -22.98
C ARG A 540 10.46 17.09 -21.55
N TYR A 541 10.86 18.01 -20.68
CA TYR A 541 11.29 17.73 -19.30
C TYR A 541 10.18 17.94 -18.26
N HIS A 542 8.95 18.19 -18.71
CA HIS A 542 7.78 18.18 -17.83
C HIS A 542 7.60 16.77 -17.22
N PRO A 543 7.41 16.63 -15.89
CA PRO A 543 7.29 15.32 -15.24
C PRO A 543 6.21 14.40 -15.85
N GLU A 544 5.12 14.96 -16.34
CA GLU A 544 4.02 14.27 -17.03
C GLU A 544 4.36 13.75 -18.43
N ASN A 545 5.49 14.19 -19.01
CA ASN A 545 6.01 13.78 -20.32
C ASN A 545 7.28 12.90 -20.20
N MET A 546 7.84 12.76 -18.99
CA MET A 546 8.98 11.90 -18.72
C MET A 546 8.54 10.45 -18.47
N TYR A 547 9.27 9.49 -19.06
CA TYR A 547 9.14 8.07 -18.77
C TYR A 547 10.21 7.63 -17.76
N LEU A 548 9.79 7.03 -16.63
CA LEU A 548 10.71 6.39 -15.69
C LEU A 548 10.99 4.94 -16.12
N VAL A 549 12.23 4.66 -16.50
CA VAL A 549 12.68 3.35 -16.98
C VAL A 549 13.00 2.40 -15.81
N GLY A 550 13.66 2.91 -14.76
CA GLY A 550 14.12 2.11 -13.61
C GLY A 550 14.88 2.90 -12.56
#